data_AF-A0AAU3ZEB5-F1
#
_entry.id   AF-A0AAU3ZEB5-F1
#
_cell.length_a   1.000
_cell.length_b   1.000
_cell.length_c   1.000
_cell.angle_alpha   90.00
_cell.angle_beta   90.00
_cell.angle_gamma   90.00
#
_symmetry.space_group_name_H-M   'P 1'
#
loop_
_entity.id
_entity.type
_entity.pdbx_description
1 polymer ?
#
loop_
_entity_poly.entity_id
_entity_poly.type
_entity_poly.pdbx_seq_one_letter_code
_entity_poly.pdbx_strand_id
1 'polypeptide(L)'
;MSPTAAGIPGHNGTLIAAAGQRWDAVRVPRFIGLQALNHLVGQEGAIVMDPGNRRVYFLVPPGTTRTWNLPQTTALGETSHIVLPADDKEIPPGPYWLVSPRRGRLCTSADALHAALRTVLGPRPPDNEQSQDRPDLERQNIDQVKGLACALCGARLYATRSLGVFCTGDLLLQDPTELWACNPVCRRIDNAAP
;
A
#
# COMPACT_ATOMS: atom_id res chain seq x y z
N MET A 1 -10.20 -7.58 22.98
CA MET A 1 -11.01 -8.58 22.24
C MET A 1 -10.12 -9.19 21.17
N SER A 2 -9.87 -10.50 21.21
CA SER A 2 -8.90 -11.18 20.34
C SER A 2 -9.41 -11.28 18.89
N PRO A 3 -8.64 -10.89 17.85
CA PRO A 3 -9.06 -11.04 16.44
C PRO A 3 -9.06 -12.49 15.96
N THR A 4 -8.36 -13.37 16.66
CA THR A 4 -8.13 -14.76 16.28
C THR A 4 -9.20 -15.73 16.80
N ALA A 5 -10.07 -15.30 17.71
CA ALA A 5 -11.01 -16.15 18.45
C ALA A 5 -12.07 -16.94 17.63
N ALA A 6 -12.15 -16.76 16.30
CA ALA A 6 -13.11 -17.46 15.43
C ALA A 6 -12.47 -18.02 14.14
N GLY A 7 -11.14 -18.08 14.06
CA GLY A 7 -10.42 -18.54 12.87
C GLY A 7 -10.22 -20.05 12.81
N ILE A 8 -10.07 -20.59 11.59
CA ILE A 8 -9.66 -21.98 11.35
C ILE A 8 -8.14 -22.08 11.58
N PRO A 9 -7.63 -23.05 12.36
CA PRO A 9 -6.20 -23.26 12.54
C PRO A 9 -5.46 -23.44 11.21
N GLY A 10 -4.40 -22.66 11.02
CA GLY A 10 -3.47 -22.76 9.91
C GLY A 10 -2.12 -23.35 10.33
N HIS A 11 -1.15 -23.30 9.43
CA HIS A 11 0.20 -23.80 9.71
C HIS A 11 0.97 -22.85 10.66
N ASN A 12 1.90 -23.39 11.46
CA ASN A 12 2.77 -22.63 12.37
C ASN A 12 2.04 -21.65 13.31
N GLY A 13 0.92 -22.08 13.88
CA GLY A 13 0.15 -21.29 14.85
C GLY A 13 -0.55 -20.06 14.25
N THR A 14 -0.69 -20.02 12.92
CA THR A 14 -1.53 -19.02 12.25
C THR A 14 -3.00 -19.42 12.31
N LEU A 15 -3.87 -18.45 12.06
CA LEU A 15 -5.31 -18.64 12.00
C LEU A 15 -5.87 -18.02 10.73
N ILE A 16 -6.67 -18.77 10.00
CA ILE A 16 -7.41 -18.27 8.83
C ILE A 16 -8.71 -17.69 9.36
N ALA A 17 -8.81 -16.37 9.37
CA ALA A 17 -9.96 -15.65 9.90
C ALA A 17 -10.76 -14.96 8.79
N ALA A 18 -12.08 -15.07 8.86
CA ALA A 18 -12.98 -14.38 7.95
C ALA A 18 -13.03 -12.88 8.26
N ALA A 19 -12.83 -12.05 7.24
CA ALA A 19 -13.08 -10.62 7.30
C ALA A 19 -14.60 -10.34 7.18
N GLY A 20 -15.03 -9.09 7.40
CA GLY A 20 -16.45 -8.69 7.31
C GLY A 20 -17.28 -8.83 8.58
N GLN A 21 -16.80 -9.60 9.58
CA GLN A 21 -17.57 -9.85 10.80
C GLN A 21 -17.17 -8.90 11.93
N ARG A 22 -15.92 -9.03 12.40
CA ARG A 22 -15.39 -8.25 13.54
C ARG A 22 -14.46 -7.13 13.10
N TRP A 23 -13.95 -7.26 11.90
CA TRP A 23 -13.04 -6.36 11.23
C TRP A 23 -13.07 -6.67 9.73
N ASP A 24 -12.79 -5.67 8.93
CA ASP A 24 -12.30 -5.84 7.56
C ASP A 24 -10.78 -5.63 7.57
N ALA A 25 -10.11 -5.83 6.43
CA ALA A 25 -8.74 -5.39 6.29
C ALA A 25 -8.46 -4.67 4.99
N VAL A 26 -7.44 -3.83 5.03
CA VAL A 26 -6.83 -3.25 3.84
C VAL A 26 -5.43 -3.82 3.70
N ARG A 27 -5.20 -4.55 2.59
CA ARG A 27 -3.90 -5.08 2.22
C ARG A 27 -3.13 -4.04 1.41
N VAL A 28 -1.89 -3.80 1.81
CA VAL A 28 -1.01 -2.78 1.23
C VAL A 28 0.38 -3.37 0.94
N PRO A 29 1.08 -2.97 -0.13
CA PRO A 29 2.51 -3.24 -0.29
C PRO A 29 3.30 -2.83 0.95
N ARG A 30 4.27 -3.65 1.37
CA ARG A 30 5.05 -3.43 2.61
C ARG A 30 5.58 -2.01 2.74
N PHE A 31 6.24 -1.51 1.69
CA PHE A 31 6.85 -0.18 1.70
C PHE A 31 5.81 0.92 1.98
N ILE A 32 4.71 0.93 1.22
CA ILE A 32 3.63 1.91 1.37
C ILE A 32 2.98 1.81 2.75
N GLY A 33 2.72 0.60 3.24
CA GLY A 33 2.10 0.40 4.56
C GLY A 33 2.99 0.87 5.71
N LEU A 34 4.30 0.63 5.66
CA LEU A 34 5.24 1.12 6.67
C LEU A 34 5.33 2.66 6.68
N GLN A 35 5.32 3.29 5.51
CA GLN A 35 5.27 4.75 5.42
C GLN A 35 3.94 5.30 5.95
N ALA A 36 2.81 4.64 5.65
CA ALA A 36 1.50 5.07 6.12
C ALA A 36 1.38 4.98 7.64
N LEU A 37 2.03 3.99 8.26
CA LEU A 37 2.07 3.86 9.72
C LEU A 37 2.72 5.09 10.40
N ASN A 38 3.72 5.73 9.78
CA ASN A 38 4.32 6.96 10.30
C ASN A 38 3.33 8.14 10.34
N HIS A 39 2.25 8.08 9.55
CA HIS A 39 1.17 9.08 9.56
C HIS A 39 0.01 8.72 10.50
N LEU A 40 0.01 7.50 11.07
CA LEU A 40 -1.07 6.98 11.92
C LEU A 40 -0.73 6.97 13.41
N VAL A 41 0.41 7.51 13.82
CA VAL A 41 0.93 7.43 15.20
C VAL A 41 -0.13 7.85 16.22
N GLY A 42 -0.44 6.94 17.15
CA GLY A 42 -1.45 7.09 18.21
C GLY A 42 -2.88 6.75 17.78
N GLN A 43 -3.10 6.40 16.52
CA GLN A 43 -4.40 6.08 15.93
C GLN A 43 -4.42 4.69 15.28
N GLU A 44 -3.28 4.02 15.19
CA GLU A 44 -3.15 2.69 14.64
C GLU A 44 -3.93 1.65 15.47
N GLY A 45 -4.59 0.74 14.77
CA GLY A 45 -5.09 -0.51 15.32
C GLY A 45 -4.05 -1.62 15.20
N ALA A 46 -4.52 -2.86 15.26
CA ALA A 46 -3.67 -4.03 15.02
C ALA A 46 -3.28 -4.11 13.55
N ILE A 47 -2.00 -4.43 13.31
CA ILE A 47 -1.41 -4.48 11.98
C ILE A 47 -0.62 -5.77 11.84
N VAL A 48 -0.89 -6.52 10.78
CA VAL A 48 -0.14 -7.74 10.43
C VAL A 48 0.92 -7.41 9.40
N MET A 49 2.14 -7.89 9.62
CA MET A 49 3.18 -7.95 8.62
C MET A 49 3.26 -9.37 8.07
N ASP A 50 3.21 -9.50 6.74
CA ASP A 50 3.53 -10.73 6.02
C ASP A 50 4.83 -10.52 5.23
N PRO A 51 5.98 -10.96 5.77
CA PRO A 51 7.26 -10.78 5.10
C PRO A 51 7.39 -11.61 3.83
N GLY A 52 6.75 -12.79 3.76
CA GLY A 52 6.84 -13.69 2.61
C GLY A 52 6.18 -13.11 1.37
N ASN A 53 5.00 -12.50 1.54
CA ASN A 53 4.29 -11.84 0.45
C ASN A 53 4.61 -10.34 0.31
N ARG A 54 5.48 -9.80 1.19
CA ARG A 54 5.82 -8.37 1.27
C ARG A 54 4.56 -7.50 1.40
N ARG A 55 3.62 -7.90 2.26
CA ARG A 55 2.36 -7.18 2.50
C ARG A 55 2.21 -6.73 3.96
N VAL A 56 1.45 -5.66 4.13
CA VAL A 56 0.93 -5.18 5.41
C VAL A 56 -0.58 -5.30 5.36
N TYR A 57 -1.21 -5.74 6.44
CA TYR A 57 -2.66 -5.75 6.58
C TYR A 57 -3.05 -4.88 7.77
N PHE A 58 -3.79 -3.81 7.50
CA PHE A 58 -4.40 -3.00 8.53
C PHE A 58 -5.78 -3.56 8.81
N LEU A 59 -6.07 -3.90 10.06
CA LEU A 59 -7.44 -4.20 10.45
C LEU A 59 -8.22 -2.90 10.58
N VAL A 60 -9.40 -2.84 9.98
CA VAL A 60 -10.32 -1.68 10.01
C VAL A 60 -11.71 -2.15 10.44
N PRO A 61 -12.62 -1.26 10.89
CA PRO A 61 -13.95 -1.67 11.33
C PRO A 61 -14.70 -2.42 10.21
N PRO A 62 -15.52 -3.42 10.56
CA PRO A 62 -16.24 -4.23 9.58
C PRO A 62 -17.16 -3.35 8.71
N GLY A 63 -17.29 -3.70 7.43
CA GLY A 63 -18.11 -2.98 6.45
C GLY A 63 -17.50 -1.69 5.90
N THR A 64 -16.45 -1.15 6.51
CA THR A 64 -15.79 0.09 6.05
C THR A 64 -15.02 -0.08 4.75
N THR A 65 -14.73 -1.32 4.34
CA THR A 65 -14.06 -1.59 3.07
C THR A 65 -15.00 -1.62 1.86
N ARG A 66 -16.32 -1.60 2.06
CA ARG A 66 -17.31 -1.67 0.97
C ARG A 66 -17.21 -0.52 -0.04
N THR A 67 -16.86 0.67 0.43
CA THR A 67 -16.67 1.88 -0.40
C THR A 67 -15.20 2.21 -0.62
N TRP A 68 -14.29 1.31 -0.25
CA TRP A 68 -12.86 1.57 -0.31
C TRP A 68 -12.37 1.66 -1.75
N ASN A 69 -11.84 2.81 -2.13
CA ASN A 69 -11.31 3.05 -3.46
C ASN A 69 -9.99 3.81 -3.38
N LEU A 70 -8.89 3.05 -3.27
CA LEU A 70 -7.56 3.61 -3.27
C LEU A 70 -6.60 2.72 -4.07
N PRO A 71 -5.92 3.25 -5.11
CA PRO A 71 -4.98 2.47 -5.91
C PRO A 71 -3.90 1.80 -5.06
N GLN A 72 -3.37 0.69 -5.57
CA GLN A 72 -2.32 -0.12 -4.92
C GLN A 72 -2.71 -0.74 -3.57
N THR A 73 -3.97 -0.65 -3.18
CA THR A 73 -4.50 -1.31 -1.98
C THR A 73 -5.54 -2.35 -2.38
N THR A 74 -5.81 -3.29 -1.48
CA THR A 74 -6.90 -4.26 -1.67
C THR A 74 -7.77 -4.28 -0.44
N ALA A 75 -9.06 -3.96 -0.62
CA ALA A 75 -10.10 -4.12 0.37
C ALA A 75 -10.44 -5.61 0.55
N LEU A 76 -10.48 -6.06 1.80
CA LEU A 76 -10.79 -7.44 2.19
C LEU A 76 -11.92 -7.42 3.22
N GLY A 77 -13.14 -7.76 2.77
CA GLY A 77 -14.36 -7.75 3.60
C GLY A 77 -15.02 -9.14 3.68
N GLU A 78 -16.34 -9.19 3.66
CA GLU A 78 -17.16 -10.40 3.95
C GLU A 78 -16.83 -11.68 3.17
N THR A 79 -16.29 -11.55 1.96
CA THR A 79 -15.92 -12.71 1.11
C THR A 79 -14.45 -13.09 1.22
N SER A 80 -13.69 -12.42 2.09
CA SER A 80 -12.24 -12.57 2.20
C SER A 80 -11.83 -13.29 3.48
N HIS A 81 -10.76 -14.07 3.37
CA HIS A 81 -10.10 -14.71 4.51
C HIS A 81 -8.67 -14.21 4.60
N ILE A 82 -8.19 -13.99 5.83
CA ILE A 82 -6.84 -13.48 6.10
C ILE A 82 -6.14 -14.42 7.06
N VAL A 83 -4.86 -14.69 6.78
CA VAL A 83 -3.98 -15.41 7.69
C VAL A 83 -3.50 -14.44 8.78
N LEU A 84 -3.98 -14.64 10.00
CA LEU A 84 -3.54 -13.92 11.18
C LEU A 84 -2.47 -14.71 11.95
N PRO A 85 -1.47 -14.03 12.52
CA PRO A 85 -0.59 -14.64 13.51
C PRO A 85 -1.33 -14.94 14.82
N ALA A 86 -0.79 -15.83 15.65
CA ALA A 86 -1.17 -15.91 17.06
C ALA A 86 -1.04 -14.54 17.74
N ASP A 87 -1.94 -14.22 18.67
CA ASP A 87 -2.07 -12.88 19.28
C ASP A 87 -0.80 -12.35 19.98
N ASP A 88 0.16 -13.22 20.28
CA ASP A 88 1.44 -12.94 20.94
C ASP A 88 2.65 -13.00 19.99
N LYS A 89 2.43 -13.34 18.71
CA LYS A 89 3.51 -13.46 17.72
C LYS A 89 3.82 -12.10 17.10
N GLU A 90 4.82 -11.42 17.65
CA GLU A 90 5.28 -10.08 17.22
C GLU A 90 6.59 -10.09 16.42
N ILE A 91 7.17 -11.27 16.17
CA ILE A 91 8.45 -11.43 15.46
C ILE A 91 8.40 -12.50 14.37
N PRO A 92 9.25 -12.40 13.32
CA PRO A 92 9.41 -13.44 12.31
C PRO A 92 9.98 -14.75 12.91
N PRO A 93 9.87 -15.90 12.20
CA PRO A 93 9.46 -16.06 10.79
C PRO A 93 7.94 -16.14 10.54
N GLY A 94 7.55 -15.90 9.29
CA GLY A 94 6.15 -15.91 8.83
C GLY A 94 5.38 -14.64 9.20
N PRO A 95 4.05 -14.63 9.05
CA PRO A 95 3.23 -13.50 9.49
C PRO A 95 3.40 -13.24 11.00
N TYR A 96 3.43 -11.96 11.36
CA TYR A 96 3.54 -11.48 12.75
C TYR A 96 2.80 -10.16 12.93
N TRP A 97 2.45 -9.81 14.17
CA TRP A 97 1.85 -8.52 14.50
C TRP A 97 2.93 -7.44 14.50
N LEU A 98 2.87 -6.51 13.55
CA LEU A 98 3.67 -5.29 13.57
C LEU A 98 3.17 -4.33 14.66
N VAL A 99 1.84 -4.30 14.83
CA VAL A 99 1.18 -3.65 15.97
C VAL A 99 0.24 -4.67 16.59
N SER A 100 0.51 -4.97 17.85
CA SER A 100 -0.16 -6.03 18.61
C SER A 100 -1.63 -5.70 18.90
N PRO A 101 -2.57 -6.65 18.72
CA PRO A 101 -3.97 -6.45 19.08
C PRO A 101 -4.17 -6.26 20.60
N ARG A 102 -3.15 -6.54 21.41
CA ARG A 102 -3.14 -6.35 22.87
C ARG A 102 -2.89 -4.90 23.29
N ARG A 103 -2.45 -4.02 22.38
CA ARG A 103 -2.18 -2.59 22.68
C ARG A 103 -3.45 -1.72 22.81
N GLY A 104 -4.63 -2.32 22.74
CA GLY A 104 -5.90 -1.69 23.09
C GLY A 104 -6.87 -1.58 21.90
N ARG A 105 -6.46 -0.90 20.82
CA ARG A 105 -7.31 -0.70 19.64
C ARG A 105 -7.11 -1.83 18.64
N LEU A 106 -8.18 -2.55 18.32
CA LEU A 106 -8.12 -3.61 17.31
C LEU A 106 -8.12 -3.03 15.88
N CYS A 107 -9.00 -2.07 15.60
CA CYS A 107 -9.20 -1.54 14.25
C CYS A 107 -8.69 -0.11 14.12
N THR A 108 -7.90 0.14 13.08
CA THR A 108 -7.54 1.50 12.62
C THR A 108 -8.76 2.13 11.98
N SER A 109 -9.04 3.42 12.23
CA SER A 109 -10.11 4.12 11.50
C SER A 109 -9.86 4.04 9.99
N ALA A 110 -10.87 3.64 9.21
CA ALA A 110 -10.75 3.53 7.76
C ALA A 110 -10.44 4.90 7.12
N ASP A 111 -11.06 5.97 7.60
CA ASP A 111 -10.80 7.33 7.11
C ASP A 111 -9.38 7.79 7.41
N ALA A 112 -8.88 7.52 8.62
CA ALA A 112 -7.51 7.86 9.01
C ALA A 112 -6.50 7.07 8.16
N LEU A 113 -6.73 5.76 7.98
CA LEU A 113 -5.90 4.92 7.13
C LEU A 113 -5.92 5.41 5.67
N HIS A 114 -7.10 5.76 5.16
CA HIS A 114 -7.25 6.27 3.80
C HIS A 114 -6.49 7.59 3.62
N ALA A 115 -6.58 8.53 4.57
CA ALA A 115 -5.83 9.78 4.56
C ALA A 115 -4.31 9.57 4.64
N ALA A 116 -3.85 8.66 5.50
CA ALA A 116 -2.43 8.29 5.62
C ALA A 116 -1.90 7.70 4.32
N LEU A 117 -2.61 6.72 3.75
CA LEU A 117 -2.23 6.10 2.48
C LEU A 117 -2.26 7.10 1.33
N ARG A 118 -3.25 8.00 1.26
CA ARG A 118 -3.27 9.09 0.27
C ARG A 118 -2.09 10.03 0.39
N THR A 119 -1.63 10.31 1.61
CA THR A 119 -0.43 11.14 1.82
C THR A 119 0.81 10.45 1.25
N VAL A 120 0.98 9.15 1.51
CA VAL A 120 2.13 8.36 1.00
C VAL A 120 2.07 8.16 -0.51
N LEU A 121 0.89 7.80 -1.02
CA LEU A 121 0.64 7.61 -2.44
C LEU A 121 0.62 8.93 -3.21
N GLY A 122 0.50 10.06 -2.53
CA GLY A 122 0.31 11.38 -3.14
C GLY A 122 -0.84 11.44 -4.15
N PRO A 123 -0.96 12.56 -4.88
CA PRO A 123 -1.94 12.66 -5.96
C PRO A 123 -1.54 11.75 -7.12
N ARG A 124 -2.50 11.07 -7.74
CA ARG A 124 -2.30 10.56 -9.09
C ARG A 124 -2.25 11.77 -10.04
N PRO A 125 -1.30 11.84 -10.99
CA PRO A 125 -1.37 12.83 -12.06
C PRO A 125 -2.73 12.76 -12.76
N PRO A 126 -3.36 13.90 -13.09
CA PRO A 126 -4.59 13.88 -13.88
C PRO A 126 -4.32 13.23 -15.24
N ASP A 127 -5.32 12.56 -15.80
CA ASP A 127 -5.27 11.94 -17.13
C ASP A 127 -5.31 13.00 -18.27
N ASN A 128 -4.64 14.13 -18.08
CA ASN A 128 -4.48 15.20 -19.08
C ASN A 128 -3.03 15.19 -19.58
N GLU A 129 -2.85 15.10 -20.91
CA GLU A 129 -1.54 15.11 -21.58
C GLU A 129 -0.70 16.35 -21.30
N GLN A 130 -1.34 17.49 -21.02
CA GLN A 130 -0.66 18.78 -20.83
C GLN A 130 -0.28 19.06 -19.37
N SER A 131 -0.55 18.13 -18.44
CA SER A 131 -0.23 18.32 -17.03
C SER A 131 1.27 18.21 -16.75
N GLN A 132 1.82 19.17 -15.99
CA GLN A 132 3.19 19.11 -15.46
C GLN A 132 3.45 17.89 -14.55
N ASP A 133 2.40 17.18 -14.13
CA ASP A 133 2.52 15.96 -13.34
C ASP A 133 2.58 14.69 -14.17
N ARG A 134 2.28 14.77 -15.46
CA ARG A 134 2.29 13.60 -16.32
C ARG A 134 3.74 13.24 -16.68
N PRO A 135 4.16 11.98 -16.52
CA PRO A 135 5.45 11.52 -16.99
C PRO A 135 5.61 11.77 -18.49
N ASP A 136 6.77 12.28 -18.90
CA ASP A 136 7.15 12.33 -20.30
C ASP A 136 7.58 10.93 -20.74
N LEU A 137 6.65 10.18 -21.35
CA LEU A 137 6.84 8.77 -21.70
C LEU A 137 7.92 8.56 -22.77
N GLU A 138 8.17 9.57 -23.60
CA GLU A 138 9.18 9.53 -24.67
C GLU A 138 10.61 9.65 -24.13
N ARG A 139 10.78 10.33 -23.00
CA ARG A 139 12.10 10.58 -22.38
C ARG A 139 12.47 9.62 -21.26
N GLN A 140 11.65 8.60 -20.99
CA GLN A 140 11.94 7.63 -19.93
C GLN A 140 13.14 6.76 -20.32
N ASN A 141 14.03 6.49 -19.37
CA ASN A 141 15.10 5.51 -19.51
C ASN A 141 14.74 4.17 -18.85
N ILE A 142 15.59 3.14 -19.06
CA ILE A 142 15.38 1.79 -18.52
C ILE A 142 15.24 1.78 -17.00
N ASP A 143 16.00 2.61 -16.28
CA ASP A 143 15.92 2.67 -14.81
C ASP A 143 14.59 3.27 -14.35
N GLN A 144 14.06 4.28 -15.05
CA GLN A 144 12.74 4.85 -14.73
C GLN A 144 11.60 3.87 -15.03
N VAL A 145 11.66 3.18 -16.18
CA VAL A 145 10.68 2.14 -16.57
C VAL A 145 10.70 0.97 -15.60
N LYS A 146 11.88 0.56 -15.11
CA LYS A 146 12.02 -0.50 -14.11
C LYS A 146 11.71 -0.06 -12.68
N GLY A 147 11.32 1.20 -12.46
CA GLY A 147 11.04 1.74 -11.13
C GLY A 147 12.28 1.87 -10.23
N LEU A 148 13.47 1.97 -10.80
CA LEU A 148 14.73 2.24 -10.10
C LEU A 148 15.00 3.75 -9.97
N ALA A 149 14.43 4.56 -10.86
CA ALA A 149 14.53 6.02 -10.86
C ALA A 149 13.14 6.68 -11.04
N CYS A 150 13.00 7.90 -10.55
CA CYS A 150 11.78 8.67 -10.60
C CYS A 150 11.40 9.01 -12.04
N ALA A 151 10.19 8.69 -12.46
CA ALA A 151 9.67 8.98 -13.81
C ALA A 151 9.48 10.49 -14.08
N LEU A 152 9.51 11.34 -13.05
CA LEU A 152 9.33 12.78 -13.16
C LEU A 152 10.64 13.59 -13.11
N CYS A 153 11.58 13.21 -12.23
CA CYS A 153 12.81 13.98 -12.00
C CYS A 153 14.12 13.17 -12.13
N GLY A 154 14.04 11.86 -12.39
CA GLY A 154 15.22 10.99 -12.54
C GLY A 154 15.93 10.61 -11.24
N ALA A 155 15.55 11.16 -10.08
CA ALA A 155 16.15 10.80 -8.80
C ALA A 155 15.98 9.31 -8.49
N ARG A 156 17.01 8.68 -7.93
CA ARG A 156 16.97 7.26 -7.54
C ARG A 156 15.86 7.01 -6.51
N LEU A 157 15.08 5.96 -6.74
CA LEU A 157 13.93 5.66 -5.91
C LEU A 157 14.33 4.85 -4.68
N TYR A 158 14.16 5.48 -3.52
CA TYR A 158 14.24 4.84 -2.20
C TYR A 158 12.88 4.89 -1.47
N ALA A 159 12.02 5.80 -1.90
CA ALA A 159 10.63 5.92 -1.51
C ALA A 159 9.76 6.16 -2.75
N THR A 160 8.65 5.42 -2.86
CA THR A 160 7.91 5.35 -4.11
C THR A 160 6.46 5.76 -3.94
N ARG A 161 6.06 6.81 -4.66
CA ARG A 161 4.66 7.05 -5.01
C ARG A 161 4.42 6.43 -6.38
N SER A 162 3.39 5.61 -6.54
CA SER A 162 2.97 5.21 -7.89
C SER A 162 2.23 6.35 -8.58
N LEU A 163 2.57 6.56 -9.85
CA LEU A 163 1.83 7.42 -10.77
C LEU A 163 0.74 6.63 -11.51
N GLY A 164 0.75 5.30 -11.35
CA GLY A 164 -0.12 4.32 -11.99
C GLY A 164 0.48 3.69 -13.23
N VAL A 165 -0.36 2.96 -13.97
CA VAL A 165 0.03 2.20 -15.17
C VAL A 165 -0.16 3.06 -16.43
N PHE A 166 0.83 3.02 -17.32
CA PHE A 166 0.84 3.72 -18.60
C PHE A 166 1.13 2.75 -19.75
N CYS A 167 0.57 3.03 -20.94
CA CYS A 167 0.77 2.26 -22.17
C CYS A 167 1.30 3.18 -23.28
N THR A 168 2.24 2.69 -24.12
CA THR A 168 2.60 3.33 -25.40
C THR A 168 3.06 2.28 -26.42
N GLY A 169 2.87 2.55 -27.71
CA GLY A 169 3.13 1.59 -28.78
C GLY A 169 4.56 1.56 -29.32
N ASP A 170 5.30 2.68 -29.23
CA ASP A 170 6.52 2.89 -30.04
C ASP A 170 7.77 3.27 -29.22
N LEU A 171 7.81 2.97 -27.91
CA LEU A 171 8.85 3.43 -26.98
C LEU A 171 9.31 2.33 -26.02
N LEU A 172 10.21 2.65 -25.07
CA LEU A 172 10.69 1.75 -24.01
C LEU A 172 9.58 1.09 -23.17
N LEU A 173 8.38 1.66 -23.15
CA LEU A 173 7.18 1.10 -22.51
C LEU A 173 6.34 0.32 -23.53
N GLN A 174 6.79 -0.85 -23.97
CA GLN A 174 6.03 -1.70 -24.93
C GLN A 174 4.84 -2.43 -24.28
N ASP A 175 4.92 -2.63 -22.96
CA ASP A 175 3.89 -3.27 -22.14
C ASP A 175 3.29 -2.27 -21.13
N PRO A 176 2.05 -2.50 -20.64
CA PRO A 176 1.49 -1.73 -19.54
C PRO A 176 2.46 -1.69 -18.35
N THR A 177 3.04 -0.52 -18.09
CA THR A 177 4.11 -0.35 -17.12
C THR A 177 3.69 0.62 -16.02
N GLU A 178 3.93 0.22 -14.76
CA GLU A 178 3.71 1.09 -13.61
C GLU A 178 4.89 2.05 -13.41
N LEU A 179 4.61 3.36 -13.41
CA LEU A 179 5.63 4.40 -13.23
C LEU A 179 5.57 5.01 -11.83
N TRP A 180 6.71 5.50 -11.34
CA TRP A 180 6.88 5.88 -9.93
C TRP A 180 7.57 7.24 -9.77
N ALA A 181 7.20 7.99 -8.72
CA ALA A 181 7.82 9.25 -8.32
C ALA A 181 8.58 9.12 -6.99
N CYS A 182 9.63 9.93 -6.82
CA CYS A 182 10.49 9.91 -5.62
C CYS A 182 9.85 10.48 -4.36
N ASN A 183 8.77 11.26 -4.49
CA ASN A 183 8.06 11.89 -3.39
C ASN A 183 6.61 12.22 -3.82
N PRO A 184 5.63 12.18 -2.89
CA PRO A 184 4.28 12.72 -3.06
C PRO A 184 4.15 14.06 -3.80
N VAL A 185 5.06 15.02 -3.61
CA VAL A 185 4.96 16.37 -4.22
C VAL A 185 5.82 16.55 -5.49
N CYS A 186 6.52 15.50 -5.94
CA CYS A 186 7.41 15.60 -7.10
C CYS A 186 6.63 15.96 -8.40
N ARG A 187 7.21 16.84 -9.22
CA ARG A 187 6.69 17.38 -10.49
C ARG A 187 7.70 17.10 -11.61
N ARG A 188 7.27 17.11 -12.88
CA ARG A 188 8.20 17.00 -14.02
C ARG A 188 9.15 18.19 -14.02
N ILE A 189 10.44 17.93 -14.16
CA ILE A 189 11.43 18.98 -14.37
C ILE A 189 11.49 19.24 -15.86
N ASP A 190 10.91 20.36 -16.29
CA ASP A 190 11.15 20.86 -17.64
C ASP A 190 12.58 21.44 -17.65
N ASN A 191 13.55 20.63 -18.10
CA ASN A 191 14.86 21.19 -18.45
C ASN A 191 14.61 22.17 -19.59
N ALA A 192 14.66 23.47 -19.32
CA ALA A 192 14.89 24.45 -20.37
C ALA A 192 16.16 23.99 -21.10
N ALA A 193 16.05 23.74 -22.39
CA ALA A 193 17.20 23.37 -23.21
C ALA A 193 18.30 24.44 -23.05
N PRO A 194 19.59 24.05 -22.95
CA PRO A 194 20.68 25.02 -23.08
C PRO A 194 20.68 25.69 -24.45
#